data_AF-A0A3N5VP33-F1
#
_entry.id   AF-A0A3N5VP33-F1
#
_cell.length_a   1.000
_cell.length_b   1.000
_cell.length_c   1.000
_cell.angle_alpha   90.00
_cell.angle_beta   90.00
_cell.angle_gamma   90.00
#
_symmetry.space_group_name_H-M   'P 1'
#
loop_
_entity.id
_entity.type
_entity.pdbx_description
1 polymer ?
#
loop_
_entity_poly.entity_id
_entity_poly.type
_entity_poly.pdbx_seq_one_letter_code
_entity_poly.pdbx_strand_id
1 'polypeptide(L)'
;MIDESYLHLISGLAFFAGSVVLTYFSIKSRGMIRQLAIIFLVFTVVHSLYHVTSYFDQELLSEGLLEPLSVIILIFFGFSYLIIKSKQEVKSLE
;
A
#
# COMPACT_ATOMS: atom_id res chain seq x y z
N MET A 1 -19.19 -3.31 22.21
CA MET A 1 -19.09 -2.35 21.09
C MET A 1 -17.64 -1.93 21.03
N ILE A 2 -16.91 -2.27 19.96
CA ILE A 2 -15.51 -1.86 19.82
C ILE A 2 -15.53 -0.40 19.37
N ASP A 3 -14.77 0.46 20.03
CA ASP A 3 -14.66 1.88 19.68
C ASP A 3 -13.98 2.05 18.32
N GLU A 4 -14.37 3.09 17.58
CA GLU A 4 -13.85 3.36 16.23
C GLU A 4 -12.34 3.57 16.25
N SER A 5 -11.82 4.27 17.26
CA SER A 5 -10.38 4.45 17.46
C SER A 5 -9.62 3.12 17.60
N TYR A 6 -10.19 2.11 18.27
CA TYR A 6 -9.55 0.79 18.34
C TYR A 6 -9.50 0.10 16.97
N LEU A 7 -10.48 0.32 16.09
CA LEU A 7 -10.45 -0.20 14.73
C LEU A 7 -9.33 0.44 13.91
N HIS A 8 -9.13 1.76 14.03
CA HIS A 8 -8.00 2.43 13.40
C HIS A 8 -6.68 1.86 13.90
N LEU A 9 -6.51 1.67 15.20
CA LEU A 9 -5.28 1.14 15.77
C LEU A 9 -4.97 -0.29 15.28
N ILE A 10 -5.96 -1.20 15.33
CA ILE A 10 -5.80 -2.59 14.86
C ILE A 10 -5.48 -2.62 13.37
N SER A 11 -6.18 -1.82 12.57
CA SER A 11 -5.97 -1.76 11.12
C SER A 11 -4.59 -1.19 10.79
N GLY A 12 -4.18 -0.11 11.45
CA GLY A 12 -2.85 0.48 11.29
C GLY A 12 -1.73 -0.51 11.58
N LEU A 13 -1.87 -1.30 12.66
CA LEU A 13 -0.96 -2.40 13.00
C LEU A 13 -0.94 -3.51 11.94
N ALA A 14 -2.10 -3.90 11.41
CA ALA A 14 -2.18 -4.93 10.37
C ALA A 14 -1.47 -4.48 9.08
N PHE A 15 -1.73 -3.26 8.62
CA PHE A 15 -1.03 -2.69 7.45
C PHE A 15 0.47 -2.53 7.69
N PHE A 16 0.87 -2.12 8.90
CA PHE A 16 2.28 -2.03 9.27
C PHE A 16 2.96 -3.41 9.23
N ALA A 17 2.35 -4.43 9.81
CA ALA A 17 2.87 -5.80 9.74
C ALA A 17 2.98 -6.30 8.29
N GLY A 18 1.97 -6.01 7.45
CA GLY A 18 2.02 -6.27 6.01
C GLY A 18 3.20 -5.57 5.32
N SER A 19 3.50 -4.33 5.71
CA SER A 19 4.65 -3.58 5.18
C SER A 19 6.00 -4.23 5.51
N VAL A 20 6.15 -4.86 6.67
CA VAL A 20 7.37 -5.59 7.03
C VAL A 20 7.58 -6.80 6.11
N VAL A 21 6.51 -7.56 5.86
CA VAL A 21 6.53 -8.70 4.93
C VAL A 21 6.87 -8.23 3.51
N LEU A 22 6.23 -7.14 3.06
CA LEU A 22 6.48 -6.55 1.74
C LEU A 22 7.90 -6.00 1.60
N THR A 23 8.47 -5.46 2.68
CA THR A 23 9.87 -5.00 2.71
C THR A 23 10.79 -6.18 2.43
N TYR A 24 10.66 -7.26 3.18
CA TYR A 24 11.45 -8.48 2.95
C TYR A 24 11.24 -9.05 1.54
N PHE A 25 9.99 -9.13 1.09
CA PHE A 25 9.66 -9.61 -0.25
C PHE A 25 10.31 -8.74 -1.34
N SER A 26 10.24 -7.42 -1.22
CA SER A 26 10.82 -6.48 -2.19
C SER A 26 12.36 -6.60 -2.29
N ILE A 27 13.04 -6.85 -1.16
CA ILE A 27 14.49 -7.07 -1.14
C ILE A 27 14.85 -8.38 -1.85
N LYS A 28 14.06 -9.43 -1.65
CA LYS A 28 14.29 -10.76 -2.23
C LYS A 28 13.89 -10.86 -3.70
N SER A 29 12.85 -10.13 -4.12
CA SER A 29 12.34 -10.13 -5.49
C SER A 29 13.27 -9.41 -6.48
N ARG A 30 13.12 -9.73 -7.77
CA ARG A 30 13.84 -9.07 -8.87
C ARG A 30 12.89 -8.67 -9.99
N GLY A 31 13.35 -7.78 -10.87
CA GLY A 31 12.60 -7.36 -12.05
C GLY A 31 11.29 -6.63 -11.73
N MET A 32 10.28 -6.87 -12.55
CA MET A 32 8.99 -6.14 -12.52
C MET A 32 8.15 -6.46 -11.29
N ILE A 33 8.26 -7.67 -10.73
CA ILE A 33 7.58 -8.06 -9.49
C ILE A 33 8.13 -7.25 -8.31
N ARG A 34 9.44 -6.96 -8.29
CA ARG A 34 10.05 -6.08 -7.27
C ARG A 34 9.44 -4.68 -7.32
N GLN A 35 9.21 -4.14 -8.52
CA GLN A 35 8.62 -2.81 -8.67
C GLN A 35 7.20 -2.76 -8.09
N LEU A 36 6.37 -3.76 -8.40
CA LEU A 36 5.03 -3.88 -7.83
C LEU A 36 5.07 -4.01 -6.30
N ALA A 37 5.98 -4.83 -5.77
CA ALA A 37 6.17 -4.98 -4.33
C ALA A 37 6.54 -3.67 -3.65
N ILE A 38 7.41 -2.85 -4.26
CA ILE A 38 7.81 -1.54 -3.71
C ILE A 38 6.63 -0.56 -3.73
N ILE A 39 5.88 -0.48 -4.82
CA ILE A 39 4.71 0.43 -4.88
C ILE A 39 3.67 0.03 -3.83
N PHE A 40 3.42 -1.28 -3.69
CA PHE A 40 2.48 -1.78 -2.70
C PHE A 40 3.01 -1.61 -1.27
N LEU A 41 4.33 -1.74 -1.05
CA LEU A 41 4.96 -1.40 0.22
C LEU A 41 4.70 0.06 0.60
N VAL A 42 4.94 1.01 -0.32
CA VAL A 42 4.67 2.43 -0.09
C VAL A 42 3.20 2.66 0.26
N PHE A 43 2.27 2.01 -0.44
CA PHE A 43 0.85 2.05 -0.09
C PHE A 43 0.60 1.60 1.35
N THR A 44 1.11 0.43 1.75
CA THR A 44 0.86 -0.11 3.10
C THR A 44 1.43 0.77 4.21
N VAL A 45 2.57 1.43 3.97
CA VAL A 45 3.17 2.37 4.93
C VAL A 45 2.31 3.63 5.05
N VAL A 46 1.92 4.24 3.93
CA VAL A 46 1.08 5.46 3.93
C VAL A 46 -0.29 5.18 4.53
N HIS A 47 -0.90 4.04 4.21
CA HIS A 47 -2.22 3.68 4.72
C HIS A 47 -2.17 3.25 6.20
N SER A 48 -1.07 2.66 6.66
CA SER A 48 -0.82 2.47 8.10
C SER A 48 -0.71 3.81 8.81
N LEU A 49 0.01 4.78 8.24
CA LEU A 49 0.14 6.12 8.80
C LEU A 49 -1.21 6.83 8.88
N TYR A 50 -2.06 6.70 7.86
CA TYR A 50 -3.45 7.20 7.88
C TYR A 50 -4.17 6.74 9.15
N HIS A 51 -4.20 5.43 9.40
CA HIS A 51 -4.86 4.87 10.58
C HIS A 51 -4.25 5.37 11.90
N VAL A 52 -2.93 5.50 11.98
CA VAL A 52 -2.26 6.04 13.17
C VAL A 52 -2.66 7.50 13.40
N THR A 53 -2.70 8.32 12.34
CA THR A 53 -3.10 9.74 12.46
C THR A 53 -4.57 9.90 12.78
N SER A 54 -5.46 9.05 12.27
CA SER A 54 -6.88 9.01 12.65
C SER A 54 -7.05 8.63 14.11
N TYR A 55 -6.24 7.71 14.65
CA TYR A 55 -6.28 7.33 16.07
C TYR A 55 -5.93 8.50 17.00
N PHE A 56 -5.10 9.46 16.54
CA PHE A 56 -4.74 10.67 17.28
C PHE A 56 -5.61 11.88 16.91
N ASP A 57 -6.79 11.67 16.30
CA ASP A 57 -7.75 12.70 15.92
C ASP A 57 -7.18 13.80 14.99
N GLN A 58 -6.19 13.46 14.16
CA GLN A 58 -5.59 14.40 13.19
C GLN A 58 -6.31 14.36 11.83
N GLU A 59 -7.60 14.67 11.80
CA GLU A 59 -8.51 14.57 10.63
C GLU A 59 -7.94 15.19 9.33
N LEU A 60 -7.37 16.40 9.41
CA LEU A 60 -6.80 17.08 8.24
C LEU A 60 -5.65 16.28 7.59
N LEU A 61 -4.84 15.61 8.41
CA LEU A 61 -3.72 14.82 7.93
C LEU A 61 -4.19 13.43 7.48
N SER A 62 -5.07 12.79 8.24
CA SER A 62 -5.60 11.47 7.92
C SER A 62 -6.51 11.52 6.69
N GLU A 63 -7.71 12.09 6.83
CA GLU A 63 -8.76 12.11 5.80
C GLU A 63 -8.42 13.10 4.68
N GLY A 64 -7.82 14.25 5.03
CA GLY A 64 -7.52 15.30 4.05
C GLY A 64 -6.34 14.98 3.13
N LEU A 65 -5.36 14.22 3.60
CA LEU A 65 -4.10 13.98 2.86
C LEU A 65 -3.74 12.50 2.70
N LEU A 66 -3.63 11.75 3.80
CA LEU A 66 -3.07 10.40 3.77
C LEU A 66 -4.03 9.38 3.14
N GLU A 67 -5.33 9.49 3.39
CA GLU A 67 -6.35 8.66 2.77
C GLU A 67 -6.35 8.83 1.23
N PRO A 68 -6.55 10.02 0.65
CA PRO A 68 -6.54 10.19 -0.80
C PRO A 68 -5.19 9.83 -1.41
N LEU A 69 -4.07 10.14 -0.73
CA LEU A 69 -2.74 9.74 -1.18
C LEU A 69 -2.60 8.22 -1.26
N SER A 70 -3.11 7.48 -0.27
CA SER A 70 -3.09 6.01 -0.27
C SER A 70 -3.86 5.43 -1.45
N VAL A 71 -5.03 6.01 -1.77
CA VAL A 71 -5.83 5.62 -2.95
C VAL A 71 -5.07 5.89 -4.25
N ILE A 72 -4.43 7.05 -4.37
CA ILE A 72 -3.62 7.40 -5.55
C ILE A 72 -2.50 6.37 -5.75
N ILE A 73 -1.77 5.99 -4.69
CA ILE A 73 -0.71 4.99 -4.77
C ILE A 73 -1.27 3.63 -5.23
N LEU A 74 -2.45 3.25 -4.75
CA LEU A 74 -3.10 1.99 -5.15
C LEU A 74 -3.53 2.00 -6.63
N ILE A 75 -3.99 3.15 -7.14
CA ILE A 75 -4.27 3.33 -8.57
C ILE A 75 -2.98 3.16 -9.39
N PHE A 76 -1.88 3.78 -8.95
CA PHE A 76 -0.56 3.61 -9.59
C PHE A 76 -0.09 2.15 -9.58
N PHE A 77 -0.33 1.43 -8.48
CA PHE A 77 -0.05 -0.01 -8.41
C PHE A 77 -0.83 -0.79 -9.47
N GLY A 78 -2.14 -0.57 -9.57
CA GLY A 78 -2.98 -1.24 -10.56
C GLY A 78 -2.55 -0.95 -12.00
N PHE A 79 -2.24 0.32 -12.31
CA PHE A 79 -1.76 0.70 -13.63
C PHE A 79 -0.41 0.08 -13.97
N SER A 80 0.52 0.07 -13.01
CA SER A 80 1.83 -0.59 -13.15
C SER A 80 1.68 -2.09 -13.43
N TYR A 81 0.74 -2.76 -12.74
CA TYR A 81 0.46 -4.18 -12.95
C TYR A 81 -0.05 -4.45 -14.38
N LEU A 82 -1.00 -3.64 -14.88
CA LEU A 82 -1.54 -3.80 -16.23
C LEU A 82 -0.45 -3.62 -17.30
N ILE A 83 0.43 -2.63 -17.15
CA ILE A 83 1.57 -2.43 -18.06
C ILE A 83 2.52 -3.62 -18.02
N ILE A 84 2.79 -4.15 -16.82
CA ILE A 84 3.70 -5.29 -16.66
C ILE A 84 3.11 -6.53 -17.32
N LYS A 85 1.82 -6.78 -17.10
CA LYS A 85 1.09 -7.91 -17.68
C LYS A 85 1.05 -7.83 -19.21
N SER A 86 0.72 -6.67 -19.79
CA SER A 86 0.66 -6.53 -21.25
C SER A 86 2.02 -6.80 -21.92
N LYS A 87 3.12 -6.36 -21.30
CA LYS A 87 4.47 -6.65 -21.78
C LYS A 87 4.83 -8.14 -21.73
N GLN A 88 4.31 -8.86 -20.74
CA GLN A 88 4.54 -10.32 -20.63
C GLN A 88 3.73 -11.10 -21.67
N GLU A 89 2.48 -10.70 -21.94
CA GLU A 89 1.63 -11.33 -22.96
C GLU A 89 2.25 -11.19 -24.36
N VAL A 90 2.73 -9.99 -24.73
CA VAL A 90 3.41 -9.76 -26.02
C VAL A 90 4.65 -10.65 -26.15
N LYS A 91 5.50 -10.73 -25.11
CA LYS A 91 6.71 -11.56 -25.13
C LYS A 91 6.42 -13.07 -25.25
N SER A 92 5.24 -13.53 -24.82
CA SER A 92 4.88 -14.96 -24.90
C SER A 92 4.41 -15.41 -26.29
N LEU A 93 4.16 -14.46 -27.20
CA LEU A 93 3.72 -14.70 -28.57
C LEU A 93 4.87 -14.65 -29.59
N GLU A 94 6.06 -14.20 -29.17
CA GLU A 94 7.32 -14.17 -29.95
C GLU A 94 8.14 -15.46 -29.73
#